data_AF-A0AAV2TCE8-F1
#
_entry.id   AF-A0AAV2TCE8-F1
#
_cell.length_a   1.000
_cell.length_b   1.000
_cell.length_c   1.000
_cell.angle_alpha   90.00
_cell.angle_beta   90.00
_cell.angle_gamma   90.00
#
_symmetry.space_group_name_H-M   'P 1'
#
loop_
_entity.id
_entity.type
_entity.pdbx_description
1 polymer ?
#
loop_
_entity_poly.entity_id
_entity_poly.type
_entity_poly.pdbx_seq_one_letter_code
_entity_poly.pdbx_strand_id
1 'polypeptide(L)'
;MSFLSLFTCDSVWRLRHKRMIINLIRLLTLIFCGKLLIYILSGPVYESGVVYSEIVRQKVDLFRVQPTYKLSHLSELPDLRKLNWPEPFVSQAPMITRAPHNKSAVLPGSFEPSMSIEQLKLCRKLLQIFSDIMFVNGYGNRFMLAGRTLAGSFHHHDFAPWEDEVSLLVDITIRNRVRELVKKLTPSYSIVPANETDKFFTRSLDTTLNSNVEFSQPVAGRAWSWPYVGISYYVVNKTHVSEFRLTKTDQISWPIGIVFPLHFRPFGPGWYPAPRDPLRFLRTIYGDGIFCKSRPWSHALERPMTVITTRCHSLVYRYPFVFHDVCDEYVGVAKGDMALSMERLVNLPEFPEFSAVHGFCLAAPVENTRAETYFYDYRNE
;
A
#
# COMPACT_ATOMS: atom_id res chain seq x y z
N MET A 1 46.79 -22.80 104.03
CA MET A 1 47.15 -22.04 102.81
C MET A 1 47.13 -23.01 101.64
N SER A 2 46.04 -23.04 100.85
CA SER A 2 46.02 -23.64 99.51
C SER A 2 44.92 -22.96 98.69
N PHE A 3 45.32 -22.45 97.53
CA PHE A 3 44.61 -21.59 96.60
C PHE A 3 43.73 -22.39 95.61
N LEU A 4 42.56 -21.81 95.31
CA LEU A 4 41.90 -21.67 93.99
C LEU A 4 42.18 -22.69 92.87
N SER A 5 41.11 -23.33 92.37
CA SER A 5 40.68 -23.17 90.96
C SER A 5 39.32 -23.84 90.71
N LEU A 6 38.25 -23.05 90.60
CA LEU A 6 36.98 -23.44 89.99
C LEU A 6 36.88 -22.69 88.66
N PHE A 7 37.32 -23.32 87.57
CA PHE A 7 37.05 -22.84 86.21
C PHE A 7 35.78 -23.51 85.68
N THR A 8 34.76 -22.68 85.48
CA THR A 8 33.40 -23.05 85.09
C THR A 8 33.31 -23.51 83.63
N CYS A 9 32.72 -24.69 83.41
CA CYS A 9 32.45 -25.32 82.10
C CYS A 9 31.36 -24.61 81.26
N ASP A 10 30.81 -23.49 81.75
CA ASP A 10 29.61 -22.84 81.20
C ASP A 10 29.91 -21.81 80.08
N SER A 11 31.18 -21.41 79.92
CA SER A 11 31.61 -20.40 78.95
C SER A 11 31.81 -20.94 77.53
N VAL A 12 32.16 -22.22 77.38
CA VAL A 12 32.43 -22.84 76.08
C VAL A 12 31.14 -23.16 75.31
N TRP A 13 30.06 -23.51 76.03
CA TRP A 13 28.75 -23.79 75.43
C TRP A 13 28.08 -22.54 74.87
N ARG A 14 28.16 -21.39 75.56
CA ARG A 14 27.59 -20.12 75.08
C ARG A 14 28.27 -19.61 73.80
N LEU A 15 29.57 -19.84 73.63
CA LEU A 15 30.31 -19.44 72.43
C LEU A 15 29.94 -20.30 71.21
N ARG A 16 29.72 -21.61 71.36
CA ARG A 16 29.25 -22.47 70.27
C ARG A 16 27.83 -22.12 69.82
N HIS A 17 26.93 -21.83 70.77
CA HIS A 17 25.56 -21.42 70.45
C HIS A 17 25.51 -20.08 69.69
N LYS A 18 26.31 -19.09 70.12
CA LYS A 18 26.40 -17.80 69.41
C LYS A 18 26.92 -17.96 67.98
N ARG A 19 27.93 -18.81 67.76
CA ARG A 19 28.47 -19.07 66.42
C ARG A 19 27.46 -19.76 65.51
N MET A 20 26.69 -20.69 66.06
CA MET A 20 25.64 -21.40 65.32
C MET A 20 24.49 -20.46 64.93
N ILE A 21 24.05 -19.58 65.84
CA ILE A 21 23.01 -18.58 65.55
C ILE A 21 23.48 -17.58 64.47
N ILE A 22 24.73 -17.11 64.55
CA ILE A 22 25.28 -16.19 63.54
C ILE A 22 25.34 -16.86 62.15
N ASN A 23 25.75 -18.13 62.09
CA ASN A 23 25.77 -18.88 60.83
C ASN A 23 24.36 -19.14 60.28
N LEU A 24 23.38 -19.41 61.14
CA LEU A 24 21.99 -19.58 60.74
C LEU A 24 21.40 -18.27 60.19
N ILE A 25 21.66 -17.14 60.84
CA ILE A 25 21.25 -15.82 60.36
C ILE A 25 21.86 -15.54 58.98
N ARG A 26 23.17 -15.76 58.80
CA ARG A 26 23.85 -15.56 57.50
C ARG A 26 23.25 -16.43 56.39
N LEU A 27 22.93 -17.69 56.69
CA LEU A 27 22.30 -18.61 55.73
C LEU A 27 20.90 -18.14 55.35
N LEU A 28 20.10 -17.71 56.33
CA LEU A 28 18.76 -17.18 56.08
C LEU A 28 18.81 -15.87 55.29
N THR A 29 19.77 -14.98 55.56
CA THR A 29 19.96 -13.75 54.78
C THR A 29 20.35 -14.05 53.34
N LEU A 30 21.24 -15.03 53.10
CA LEU A 30 21.60 -15.47 51.74
C LEU A 30 20.43 -16.07 50.98
N ILE A 31 19.59 -16.88 51.64
CA ILE A 31 18.37 -17.44 51.02
C ILE A 31 17.37 -16.32 50.70
N PHE A 32 17.19 -15.36 51.61
CA PHE A 32 16.26 -14.25 51.41
C PHE A 32 16.73 -13.30 50.31
N CYS A 33 18.03 -12.94 50.28
CA CYS A 33 18.63 -12.16 49.20
C CYS A 33 18.61 -12.90 47.87
N GLY A 34 18.85 -14.22 47.85
CA GLY A 34 18.76 -15.04 46.64
C GLY A 34 17.33 -15.10 46.09
N LYS A 35 16.32 -15.29 46.94
CA LYS A 35 14.91 -15.25 46.54
C LYS A 35 14.45 -13.87 46.11
N LEU A 36 14.94 -12.81 46.74
CA LEU A 36 14.64 -11.43 46.36
C LEU A 36 15.31 -11.08 45.02
N LEU A 37 16.55 -11.52 44.79
CA LEU A 37 17.25 -11.32 43.52
C LEU A 37 16.58 -12.12 42.39
N ILE A 38 16.15 -13.36 42.66
CA ILE A 38 15.33 -14.13 41.73
C ILE A 38 14.01 -13.39 41.49
N TYR A 39 13.30 -12.91 42.51
CA TYR A 39 12.04 -12.19 42.34
C TYR A 39 12.18 -10.82 41.64
N ILE A 40 13.34 -10.17 41.72
CA ILE A 40 13.64 -8.93 40.99
C ILE A 40 14.05 -9.24 39.54
N LEU A 41 14.82 -10.31 39.30
CA LEU A 41 15.23 -10.75 37.96
C LEU A 41 14.11 -11.51 37.22
N SER A 42 13.21 -12.14 37.96
CA SER A 42 11.97 -12.79 37.53
C SER A 42 10.76 -11.97 37.97
N GLY A 43 10.96 -10.67 38.20
CA GLY A 43 9.84 -9.75 38.39
C GLY A 43 8.83 -10.04 37.29
N PRO A 44 7.52 -10.01 37.57
CA PRO A 44 6.54 -10.27 36.54
C PRO A 44 6.92 -9.38 35.38
N VAL A 45 7.37 -10.01 34.29
CA VAL A 45 7.23 -9.41 32.99
C VAL A 45 5.74 -9.27 32.95
N TYR A 46 5.25 -8.08 33.30
CA TYR A 46 4.00 -7.59 32.79
C TYR A 46 4.26 -7.60 31.29
N GLU A 47 4.05 -8.77 30.69
CA GLU A 47 3.47 -8.86 29.38
C GLU A 47 2.14 -8.12 29.55
N SER A 48 2.20 -6.80 29.46
CA SER A 48 1.22 -6.04 28.72
C SER A 48 1.31 -6.47 27.25
N GLY A 49 1.25 -7.78 27.00
CA GLY A 49 0.78 -8.37 25.78
C GLY A 49 -0.69 -8.05 25.80
N VAL A 50 -0.99 -6.79 25.45
CA VAL A 50 -2.34 -6.40 25.11
C VAL A 50 -2.71 -7.38 24.02
N VAL A 51 -3.67 -8.23 24.35
CA VAL A 51 -4.25 -9.20 23.45
C VAL A 51 -4.65 -8.39 22.23
N TYR A 52 -3.85 -8.47 21.16
CA TYR A 52 -4.27 -8.03 19.85
C TYR A 52 -5.59 -8.74 19.62
N SER A 53 -6.70 -8.02 19.78
CA SER A 53 -7.97 -8.71 19.91
C SER A 53 -8.16 -9.49 18.62
N GLU A 54 -8.44 -10.79 18.75
CA GLU A 54 -8.62 -11.70 17.60
C GLU A 54 -9.58 -11.09 16.56
N ILE A 55 -10.50 -10.24 17.01
CA ILE A 55 -11.39 -9.40 16.21
C ILE A 55 -10.64 -8.45 15.25
N VAL A 56 -9.64 -7.69 15.72
CA VAL A 56 -8.85 -6.79 14.84
C VAL A 56 -8.07 -7.61 13.82
N ARG A 57 -7.53 -8.76 14.23
CA ARG A 57 -6.85 -9.69 13.30
C ARG A 57 -7.78 -10.17 12.19
N GLN A 58 -8.97 -10.64 12.56
CA GLN A 58 -9.98 -11.08 11.62
C GLN A 58 -10.37 -9.96 10.65
N LYS A 59 -10.59 -8.73 11.15
CA LYS A 59 -10.91 -7.57 10.30
C LYS A 59 -9.78 -7.21 9.33
N VAL A 60 -8.53 -7.27 9.78
CA VAL A 60 -7.36 -7.03 8.92
C VAL A 60 -7.23 -8.12 7.84
N ASP A 61 -7.44 -9.37 8.21
CA ASP A 61 -7.37 -10.51 7.28
C ASP A 61 -8.45 -10.46 6.19
N LEU A 62 -9.56 -9.72 6.38
CA LEU A 62 -10.55 -9.46 5.33
C LEU A 62 -9.96 -8.71 4.12
N PHE A 63 -8.95 -7.88 4.34
CA PHE A 63 -8.32 -7.12 3.26
C PHE A 63 -7.22 -7.91 2.56
N ARG A 64 -6.84 -9.09 3.07
CA ARG A 64 -5.78 -9.90 2.49
C ARG A 64 -6.25 -10.52 1.18
N VAL A 65 -5.51 -10.26 0.10
CA VAL A 65 -5.87 -10.75 -1.24
C VAL A 65 -5.63 -12.26 -1.34
N GLN A 66 -6.67 -12.97 -1.76
CA GLN A 66 -6.64 -14.40 -2.04
C GLN A 66 -6.48 -14.67 -3.56
N PRO A 67 -6.02 -15.87 -3.97
CA PRO A 67 -5.90 -16.23 -5.38
C PRO A 67 -7.23 -16.13 -6.14
N THR A 68 -8.33 -16.58 -5.51
CA THR A 68 -9.67 -16.52 -6.08
C THR A 68 -10.54 -15.55 -5.29
N TYR A 69 -11.49 -14.96 -6.00
CA TYR A 69 -12.48 -14.10 -5.39
C TYR A 69 -13.75 -14.88 -5.06
N LYS A 70 -14.17 -14.89 -3.79
CA LYS A 70 -15.52 -15.31 -3.39
C LYS A 70 -16.36 -14.05 -3.16
N LEU A 71 -17.51 -13.94 -3.83
CA LEU A 71 -18.44 -12.80 -3.68
C LEU A 71 -18.78 -12.46 -2.23
N SER A 72 -18.84 -13.48 -1.37
CA SER A 72 -19.06 -13.32 0.08
C SER A 72 -17.96 -12.51 0.78
N HIS A 73 -16.74 -12.51 0.26
CA HIS A 73 -15.60 -11.86 0.90
C HIS A 73 -15.52 -10.34 0.67
N LEU A 74 -15.73 -9.79 -0.55
CA LEU A 74 -15.79 -8.31 -0.67
C LEU A 74 -17.10 -7.76 -0.09
N SER A 75 -18.16 -8.57 0.07
CA SER A 75 -19.35 -8.08 0.78
C SER A 75 -19.10 -7.79 2.25
N GLU A 76 -18.00 -8.33 2.82
CA GLU A 76 -17.53 -8.02 4.17
C GLU A 76 -16.63 -6.77 4.20
N LEU A 77 -16.09 -6.34 3.05
CA LEU A 77 -15.37 -5.07 2.93
C LEU A 77 -16.35 -3.88 2.83
N PRO A 78 -15.90 -2.66 3.16
CA PRO A 78 -16.69 -1.46 2.92
C PRO A 78 -17.11 -1.37 1.44
N ASP A 79 -18.41 -1.13 1.20
CA ASP A 79 -18.92 -0.95 -0.15
C ASP A 79 -18.57 0.45 -0.66
N LEU A 80 -17.43 0.53 -1.36
CA LEU A 80 -16.90 1.78 -1.91
C LEU A 80 -17.89 2.49 -2.83
N ARG A 81 -18.85 1.79 -3.45
CA ARG A 81 -19.87 2.41 -4.33
C ARG A 81 -20.90 3.24 -3.56
N LYS A 82 -21.01 3.05 -2.25
CA LYS A 82 -21.93 3.80 -1.38
C LYS A 82 -21.29 5.05 -0.77
N LEU A 83 -19.99 5.26 -0.97
CA LEU A 83 -19.30 6.45 -0.52
C LEU A 83 -19.65 7.65 -1.38
N ASN A 84 -19.59 8.84 -0.79
CA ASN A 84 -19.69 10.09 -1.52
C ASN A 84 -18.36 10.35 -2.25
N TRP A 85 -18.30 10.07 -3.55
CA TRP A 85 -17.12 10.36 -4.37
C TRP A 85 -17.17 11.78 -4.89
N PRO A 86 -16.05 12.50 -4.97
CA PRO A 86 -16.02 13.80 -5.62
C PRO A 86 -16.34 13.65 -7.11
N GLU A 87 -16.91 14.69 -7.71
CA GLU A 87 -17.04 14.77 -9.15
C GLU A 87 -15.66 14.58 -9.81
N PRO A 88 -15.53 13.74 -10.86
CA PRO A 88 -14.23 13.46 -11.45
C PRO A 88 -13.57 14.71 -12.05
N PHE A 89 -12.31 14.94 -11.70
CA PHE A 89 -11.48 15.95 -12.34
C PHE A 89 -11.07 15.48 -13.74
N VAL A 90 -11.70 16.05 -14.77
CA VAL A 90 -11.55 15.60 -16.16
C VAL A 90 -11.21 16.75 -17.10
N SER A 91 -10.53 16.44 -18.19
CA SER A 91 -10.30 17.36 -19.30
C SER A 91 -11.61 17.60 -20.05
N GLN A 92 -11.85 18.85 -20.48
CA GLN A 92 -13.00 19.22 -21.31
C GLN A 92 -12.96 18.56 -22.70
N ALA A 93 -11.76 18.25 -23.19
CA ALA A 93 -11.56 17.60 -24.48
C ALA A 93 -10.72 16.31 -24.33
N PRO A 94 -11.00 15.26 -25.10
CA PRO A 94 -10.19 14.04 -25.08
C PRO A 94 -8.80 14.31 -25.68
N MET A 95 -7.75 13.73 -25.05
CA MET A 95 -6.35 13.94 -25.46
C MET A 95 -6.05 13.56 -26.91
N ILE A 96 -6.80 12.61 -27.47
CA ILE A 96 -6.74 12.27 -28.89
C ILE A 96 -8.06 12.77 -29.48
N THR A 97 -8.00 13.93 -30.10
CA THR A 97 -9.00 14.38 -31.07
C THR A 97 -8.26 14.50 -32.38
N ARG A 98 -8.66 13.74 -33.41
CA ARG A 98 -8.26 14.08 -34.78
C ARG A 98 -8.94 15.41 -35.08
N ALA A 99 -8.22 16.52 -34.90
CA ALA A 99 -8.74 17.82 -35.29
C ALA A 99 -9.08 17.74 -36.79
N PRO A 100 -10.28 18.16 -37.22
CA PRO A 100 -10.49 18.45 -38.61
C PRO A 100 -9.51 19.57 -38.96
N HIS A 101 -8.59 19.29 -39.89
CA HIS A 101 -7.51 20.18 -40.34
C HIS A 101 -6.32 20.34 -39.38
N ASN A 102 -5.29 19.48 -39.54
CA ASN A 102 -3.87 19.73 -39.25
C ASN A 102 -3.44 20.38 -37.91
N LYS A 103 -4.34 20.57 -36.94
CA LYS A 103 -3.99 21.08 -35.61
C LYS A 103 -3.53 19.91 -34.76
N SER A 104 -2.30 20.00 -34.27
CA SER A 104 -1.75 19.06 -33.31
C SER A 104 -2.64 18.98 -32.07
N ALA A 105 -2.83 17.77 -31.52
CA ALA A 105 -3.51 17.60 -30.24
C ALA A 105 -2.85 18.49 -29.17
N VAL A 106 -3.65 19.33 -28.51
CA VAL A 106 -3.18 20.18 -27.41
C VAL A 106 -3.13 19.30 -26.16
N LEU A 107 -1.92 19.09 -25.64
CA LEU A 107 -1.75 18.39 -24.38
C LEU A 107 -2.18 19.31 -23.22
N PRO A 108 -2.90 18.79 -22.22
CA PRO A 108 -3.13 19.49 -20.96
C PRO A 108 -1.81 19.95 -20.33
N GLY A 109 -1.85 21.11 -19.67
CA GLY A 109 -0.72 21.62 -18.90
C GLY A 109 -0.30 20.69 -17.76
N SER A 110 0.85 20.96 -17.15
CA SER A 110 1.31 20.22 -15.98
C SER A 110 0.31 20.34 -14.83
N PHE A 111 -0.01 19.21 -14.21
CA PHE A 111 -1.02 19.10 -13.14
C PHE A 111 -2.46 19.42 -13.57
N GLU A 112 -2.73 19.62 -14.86
CA GLU A 112 -4.09 19.71 -15.37
C GLU A 112 -4.72 18.33 -15.58
N PRO A 113 -6.05 18.21 -15.42
CA PRO A 113 -6.76 16.97 -15.69
C PRO A 113 -6.44 16.43 -17.08
N SER A 114 -6.04 15.17 -17.14
CA SER A 114 -5.48 14.61 -18.37
C SER A 114 -6.49 13.87 -19.22
N MET A 115 -7.41 13.14 -18.60
CA MET A 115 -8.40 12.31 -19.29
C MET A 115 -9.75 13.01 -19.37
N SER A 116 -10.48 12.85 -20.47
CA SER A 116 -11.92 13.14 -20.47
C SER A 116 -12.67 12.13 -19.59
N ILE A 117 -13.92 12.43 -19.24
CA ILE A 117 -14.74 11.54 -18.39
C ILE A 117 -14.87 10.12 -18.96
N GLU A 118 -15.00 10.01 -20.27
CA GLU A 118 -15.13 8.73 -20.94
C GLU A 118 -13.81 7.96 -21.04
N GLN A 119 -12.68 8.66 -21.21
CA GLN A 119 -11.35 8.05 -21.13
C GLN A 119 -11.08 7.48 -19.74
N LEU A 120 -11.45 8.23 -18.70
CA LEU A 120 -11.37 7.80 -17.30
C LEU A 120 -12.25 6.56 -17.05
N LYS A 121 -13.52 6.58 -17.50
CA LYS A 121 -14.42 5.42 -17.43
C LYS A 121 -13.85 4.19 -18.14
N LEU A 122 -13.26 4.37 -19.32
CA LEU A 122 -12.64 3.29 -20.08
C LEU A 122 -11.41 2.70 -19.37
N CYS A 123 -10.55 3.53 -18.78
CA CYS A 123 -9.44 3.07 -17.94
C CYS A 123 -9.94 2.19 -16.79
N ARG A 124 -10.96 2.65 -16.05
CA ARG A 124 -11.57 1.88 -14.95
C ARG A 124 -12.19 0.58 -15.43
N LYS A 125 -12.91 0.60 -16.55
CA LYS A 125 -13.50 -0.60 -17.18
C LYS A 125 -12.42 -1.63 -17.54
N LEU A 126 -11.34 -1.20 -18.18
CA LEU A 126 -10.23 -2.10 -18.53
C LEU A 126 -9.57 -2.69 -17.29
N LEU A 127 -9.33 -1.89 -16.25
CA LEU A 127 -8.77 -2.36 -14.98
C LEU A 127 -9.69 -3.40 -14.32
N GLN A 128 -11.00 -3.14 -14.27
CA GLN A 128 -11.98 -4.07 -13.72
C GLN A 128 -11.98 -5.40 -14.47
N ILE A 129 -12.04 -5.36 -15.82
CA ILE A 129 -12.02 -6.57 -16.64
C ILE A 129 -10.74 -7.39 -16.42
N PHE A 130 -9.59 -6.72 -16.35
CA PHE A 130 -8.33 -7.39 -16.06
C PHE A 130 -8.38 -8.06 -14.69
N SER A 131 -8.81 -7.33 -13.66
CA SER A 131 -8.97 -7.84 -12.29
C SER A 131 -9.87 -9.08 -12.24
N ASP A 132 -11.05 -9.01 -12.85
CA ASP A 132 -12.03 -10.10 -12.88
C ASP A 132 -11.43 -11.36 -13.50
N ILE A 133 -10.73 -11.22 -14.63
CA ILE A 133 -10.07 -12.35 -15.29
C ILE A 133 -9.01 -12.98 -14.39
N MET A 134 -8.22 -12.16 -13.69
CA MET A 134 -7.20 -12.66 -12.78
C MET A 134 -7.82 -13.44 -11.62
N PHE A 135 -8.86 -12.91 -10.98
CA PHE A 135 -9.53 -13.58 -9.87
C PHE A 135 -10.28 -14.86 -10.28
N VAL A 136 -11.03 -14.83 -11.39
CA VAL A 136 -11.76 -16.00 -11.91
C VAL A 136 -10.81 -17.15 -12.24
N ASN A 137 -9.55 -16.86 -12.58
CA ASN A 137 -8.54 -17.86 -12.91
C ASN A 137 -7.58 -18.19 -11.77
N GLY A 138 -7.83 -17.72 -10.54
CA GLY A 138 -7.00 -18.05 -9.38
C GLY A 138 -5.66 -17.30 -9.32
N TYR A 139 -5.57 -16.13 -9.96
CA TYR A 139 -4.38 -15.28 -10.01
C TYR A 139 -4.58 -13.92 -9.32
N GLY A 140 -5.63 -13.78 -8.51
CA GLY A 140 -5.96 -12.57 -7.75
C GLY A 140 -4.80 -12.01 -6.92
N ASN A 141 -4.01 -12.89 -6.31
CA ASN A 141 -2.84 -12.54 -5.50
C ASN A 141 -1.52 -12.48 -6.30
N ARG A 142 -1.58 -12.45 -7.64
CA ARG A 142 -0.41 -12.46 -8.54
C ARG A 142 -0.31 -11.21 -9.41
N PHE A 143 -1.14 -10.21 -9.14
CA PHE A 143 -1.02 -8.88 -9.71
C PHE A 143 -1.26 -7.83 -8.64
N MET A 144 -0.77 -6.62 -8.86
CA MET A 144 -0.99 -5.49 -7.97
C MET A 144 -0.97 -4.16 -8.73
N LEU A 145 -1.68 -3.16 -8.19
CA LEU A 145 -1.50 -1.77 -8.57
C LEU A 145 -0.03 -1.37 -8.40
N ALA A 146 0.51 -0.62 -9.35
CA ALA A 146 1.89 -0.19 -9.33
C ALA A 146 2.07 1.25 -9.86
N GLY A 147 3.29 1.76 -9.72
CA GLY A 147 3.70 3.05 -10.30
C GLY A 147 2.75 4.20 -9.95
N ARG A 148 2.26 4.88 -10.98
CA ARG A 148 1.39 6.07 -10.85
C ARG A 148 -0.05 5.72 -10.47
N THR A 149 -0.52 4.52 -10.81
CA THR A 149 -1.83 4.03 -10.39
C THR A 149 -1.87 3.75 -8.89
N LEU A 150 -0.83 3.12 -8.33
CA LEU A 150 -0.71 2.94 -6.88
C LEU A 150 -0.53 4.28 -6.15
N ALA A 151 0.26 5.20 -6.71
CA ALA A 151 0.41 6.55 -6.17
C ALA A 151 -0.93 7.30 -6.09
N GLY A 152 -1.75 7.19 -7.14
CA GLY A 152 -3.11 7.72 -7.14
C GLY A 152 -3.99 7.09 -6.07
N SER A 153 -4.02 5.74 -5.98
CA SER A 153 -4.74 5.03 -4.91
C SER A 153 -4.33 5.51 -3.51
N PHE A 154 -3.04 5.80 -3.31
CA PHE A 154 -2.49 6.24 -2.03
C PHE A 154 -2.83 7.69 -1.70
N HIS A 155 -2.73 8.62 -2.67
CA HIS A 155 -2.93 10.05 -2.41
C HIS A 155 -4.32 10.57 -2.72
N HIS A 156 -5.12 9.89 -3.52
CA HIS A 156 -6.40 10.41 -4.04
C HIS A 156 -7.54 9.39 -3.99
N HIS A 157 -7.31 8.18 -3.47
CA HIS A 157 -8.20 7.02 -3.59
C HIS A 157 -8.60 6.67 -5.04
N ASP A 158 -7.96 7.25 -6.06
CA ASP A 158 -8.31 7.16 -7.48
C ASP A 158 -7.12 7.64 -8.33
N PHE A 159 -7.28 7.90 -9.62
CA PHE A 159 -6.22 8.56 -10.39
C PHE A 159 -5.85 9.92 -9.78
N ALA A 160 -4.54 10.22 -9.73
CA ALA A 160 -4.14 11.62 -9.67
C ALA A 160 -4.67 12.31 -10.96
N PRO A 161 -5.31 13.48 -10.88
CA PRO A 161 -6.03 14.06 -12.01
C PRO A 161 -5.21 14.25 -13.29
N TRP A 162 -3.90 14.48 -13.16
CA TRP A 162 -2.97 14.68 -14.27
C TRP A 162 -2.30 13.39 -14.79
N GLU A 163 -2.77 12.21 -14.37
CA GLU A 163 -2.33 10.91 -14.87
C GLU A 163 -3.16 10.45 -16.07
N ASP A 164 -2.58 9.58 -16.90
CA ASP A 164 -3.23 9.05 -18.11
C ASP A 164 -2.97 7.55 -18.37
N GLU A 165 -2.48 6.80 -17.38
CA GLU A 165 -2.20 5.36 -17.54
C GLU A 165 -2.70 4.56 -16.32
N VAL A 166 -3.16 3.33 -16.60
CA VAL A 166 -3.28 2.27 -15.60
C VAL A 166 -2.04 1.38 -15.68
N SER A 167 -1.25 1.31 -14.61
CA SER A 167 -0.03 0.51 -14.52
C SER A 167 -0.20 -0.60 -13.48
N LEU A 168 0.03 -1.84 -13.90
CA LEU A 168 -0.01 -3.04 -13.06
C LEU A 168 1.35 -3.73 -13.05
N LEU A 169 1.64 -4.39 -11.93
CA LEU A 169 2.74 -5.35 -11.81
C LEU A 169 2.17 -6.76 -11.66
N VAL A 170 2.60 -7.68 -12.51
CA VAL A 170 2.14 -9.08 -12.56
C VAL A 170 3.30 -10.04 -12.39
N ASP A 171 3.08 -11.16 -11.71
CA ASP A 171 4.12 -12.18 -11.58
C ASP A 171 4.58 -12.69 -12.96
N ILE A 172 5.87 -12.59 -13.25
CA ILE A 172 6.43 -12.98 -14.55
C ILE A 172 6.15 -14.45 -14.90
N THR A 173 6.03 -15.33 -13.90
CA THR A 173 5.84 -16.77 -14.11
C THR A 173 4.48 -17.11 -14.70
N ILE A 174 3.49 -16.21 -14.60
CA ILE A 174 2.16 -16.38 -15.20
C ILE A 174 1.95 -15.53 -16.46
N ARG A 175 2.99 -14.86 -16.96
CA ARG A 175 2.91 -13.95 -18.13
C ARG A 175 2.21 -14.57 -19.34
N ASN A 176 2.63 -15.77 -19.75
CA ASN A 176 2.05 -16.45 -20.91
C ASN A 176 0.57 -16.76 -20.67
N ARG A 177 0.21 -17.14 -19.44
CA ARG A 177 -1.18 -17.40 -19.08
C ARG A 177 -2.04 -16.14 -19.12
N VAL A 178 -1.53 -15.01 -18.61
CA VAL A 178 -2.24 -13.72 -18.69
C VAL A 178 -2.50 -13.34 -20.14
N ARG A 179 -1.48 -13.46 -21.01
CA ARG A 179 -1.64 -13.21 -22.45
C ARG A 179 -2.71 -14.08 -23.09
N GLU A 180 -2.74 -15.38 -22.77
CA GLU A 180 -3.76 -16.31 -23.25
C GLU A 180 -5.17 -15.91 -22.77
N LEU A 181 -5.32 -15.58 -21.49
CA LEU A 181 -6.61 -15.22 -20.91
C LEU A 181 -7.17 -13.94 -21.53
N VAL A 182 -6.34 -12.91 -21.69
CA VAL A 182 -6.77 -11.65 -22.32
C VAL A 182 -7.07 -11.85 -23.81
N LYS A 183 -6.31 -12.69 -24.53
CA LYS A 183 -6.58 -13.01 -25.94
C LYS A 183 -7.96 -13.63 -26.16
N LYS A 184 -8.52 -14.36 -25.18
CA LYS A 184 -9.87 -14.94 -25.27
C LYS A 184 -10.99 -13.89 -25.31
N LEU A 185 -10.69 -12.63 -24.99
CA LEU A 185 -11.65 -11.51 -25.07
C LEU A 185 -11.74 -10.89 -26.47
N THR A 186 -11.03 -11.44 -27.45
CA THR A 186 -11.16 -11.06 -28.86
C THR A 186 -12.60 -11.34 -29.34
N PRO A 187 -13.23 -10.48 -30.17
CA PRO A 187 -12.62 -9.36 -30.89
C PRO A 187 -12.70 -8.00 -30.18
N SER A 188 -13.47 -7.88 -29.09
CA SER A 188 -13.75 -6.60 -28.43
C SER A 188 -12.53 -6.00 -27.72
N TYR A 189 -11.58 -6.84 -27.32
CA TYR A 189 -10.36 -6.41 -26.65
C TYR A 189 -9.11 -6.96 -27.34
N SER A 190 -7.97 -6.35 -27.06
CA SER A 190 -6.68 -6.82 -27.56
C SER A 190 -5.58 -6.61 -26.55
N ILE A 191 -4.56 -7.45 -26.67
CA ILE A 191 -3.29 -7.31 -25.97
C ILE A 191 -2.18 -7.29 -27.00
N VAL A 192 -1.28 -6.34 -26.87
CA VAL A 192 -0.01 -6.31 -27.60
C VAL A 192 1.09 -6.76 -26.65
N PRO A 193 1.65 -7.97 -26.85
CA PRO A 193 2.81 -8.43 -26.11
C PRO A 193 4.01 -7.54 -26.39
N ALA A 194 4.75 -7.17 -25.35
CA ALA A 194 6.07 -6.55 -25.50
C ALA A 194 7.13 -7.34 -24.73
N ASN A 195 8.35 -6.81 -24.63
CA ASN A 195 9.40 -7.45 -23.83
C ASN A 195 9.21 -7.17 -22.33
N GLU A 196 8.91 -5.93 -21.95
CA GLU A 196 8.80 -5.52 -20.54
C GLU A 196 7.35 -5.25 -20.10
N THR A 197 6.58 -4.52 -20.91
CA THR A 197 5.21 -4.10 -20.55
C THR A 197 4.23 -4.42 -21.66
N ASP A 198 3.30 -5.34 -21.41
CA ASP A 198 2.23 -5.64 -22.34
C ASP A 198 1.15 -4.54 -22.29
N LYS A 199 0.43 -4.31 -23.40
CA LYS A 199 -0.59 -3.27 -23.51
C LYS A 199 -1.96 -3.88 -23.77
N PHE A 200 -2.89 -3.78 -22.81
CA PHE A 200 -4.27 -4.28 -22.91
C PHE A 200 -5.28 -3.14 -23.13
N PHE A 201 -6.09 -3.23 -24.19
CA PHE A 201 -6.98 -2.15 -24.62
C PHE A 201 -8.22 -2.67 -25.35
N THR A 202 -9.21 -1.79 -25.57
CA THR A 202 -10.40 -2.10 -26.38
C THR A 202 -10.14 -1.89 -27.87
N ARG A 203 -10.69 -2.76 -28.73
CA ARG A 203 -10.70 -2.51 -30.19
C ARG A 203 -12.02 -1.88 -30.61
N SER A 204 -11.97 -0.87 -31.48
CA SER A 204 -13.15 -0.53 -32.27
C SER A 204 -13.34 -1.57 -33.38
N LEU A 205 -14.55 -2.11 -33.50
CA LEU A 205 -14.94 -2.95 -34.64
C LEU A 205 -15.35 -2.12 -35.86
N ASP A 206 -15.62 -0.83 -35.65
CA ASP A 206 -15.99 0.11 -36.70
C ASP A 206 -14.98 1.26 -36.75
N THR A 207 -14.19 1.30 -37.81
CA THR A 207 -13.15 2.32 -38.02
C THR A 207 -13.72 3.65 -38.55
N THR A 208 -15.01 3.70 -38.87
CA THR A 208 -15.69 4.92 -39.34
C THR A 208 -16.17 5.82 -38.20
N LEU A 209 -16.37 5.24 -37.01
CA LEU A 209 -16.73 5.96 -35.77
C LEU A 209 -15.48 6.55 -35.10
N ASN A 210 -14.91 7.58 -35.73
CA ASN A 210 -13.72 8.32 -35.28
C ASN A 210 -13.88 9.06 -33.93
N SER A 211 -14.99 8.90 -33.22
CA SER A 211 -15.31 9.64 -31.99
C SER A 211 -15.97 8.79 -30.90
N ASN A 212 -16.06 7.46 -31.03
CA ASN A 212 -16.68 6.66 -29.98
C ASN A 212 -15.77 6.57 -28.76
N VAL A 213 -16.21 7.25 -27.70
CA VAL A 213 -15.46 7.41 -26.46
C VAL A 213 -15.43 6.15 -25.59
N GLU A 214 -16.13 5.10 -26.02
CA GLU A 214 -16.11 3.76 -25.43
C GLU A 214 -14.92 2.89 -25.89
N PHE A 215 -14.17 3.31 -26.92
CA PHE A 215 -13.07 2.55 -27.49
C PHE A 215 -11.73 3.25 -27.34
N SER A 216 -10.67 2.44 -27.30
CA SER A 216 -9.29 2.91 -27.29
C SER A 216 -8.94 3.40 -28.69
N GLN A 217 -8.34 4.58 -28.77
CA GLN A 217 -8.03 5.24 -30.02
C GLN A 217 -6.62 4.85 -30.51
N PRO A 218 -6.43 4.61 -31.81
CA PRO A 218 -5.13 4.27 -32.36
C PRO A 218 -4.08 5.33 -32.05
N VAL A 219 -2.92 4.90 -31.56
CA VAL A 219 -1.76 5.77 -31.35
C VAL A 219 -0.86 5.70 -32.57
N ALA A 220 -0.50 6.86 -33.13
CA ALA A 220 0.27 6.92 -34.38
C ALA A 220 1.60 6.17 -34.28
N GLY A 221 1.86 5.28 -35.26
CA GLY A 221 3.10 4.49 -35.32
C GLY A 221 3.19 3.36 -34.29
N ARG A 222 2.11 3.06 -33.55
CA ARG A 222 2.09 2.00 -32.52
C ARG A 222 1.11 0.90 -32.88
N ALA A 223 1.40 -0.32 -32.40
CA ALA A 223 0.54 -1.49 -32.58
C ALA A 223 -0.63 -1.53 -31.58
N TRP A 224 -0.64 -0.64 -30.59
CA TRP A 224 -1.66 -0.53 -29.55
C TRP A 224 -2.44 0.78 -29.64
N SER A 225 -3.60 0.81 -28.99
CA SER A 225 -4.46 1.98 -28.85
C SER A 225 -4.49 2.45 -27.39
N TRP A 226 -4.78 3.73 -27.16
CA TRP A 226 -4.95 4.33 -25.82
C TRP A 226 -6.37 4.90 -25.65
N PRO A 227 -7.03 4.80 -24.49
CA PRO A 227 -6.55 4.28 -23.20
C PRO A 227 -6.19 2.78 -23.17
N TYR A 228 -5.28 2.40 -22.28
CA TYR A 228 -4.87 1.01 -22.08
C TYR A 228 -4.46 0.73 -20.63
N VAL A 229 -4.37 -0.55 -20.28
CA VAL A 229 -3.70 -1.05 -19.08
C VAL A 229 -2.30 -1.52 -19.47
N GLY A 230 -1.28 -0.91 -18.88
CA GLY A 230 0.11 -1.33 -18.95
C GLY A 230 0.38 -2.44 -17.94
N ILE A 231 0.78 -3.61 -18.44
CA ILE A 231 1.04 -4.80 -17.63
C ILE A 231 2.56 -5.04 -17.63
N SER A 232 3.23 -4.49 -16.63
CA SER A 232 4.62 -4.80 -16.33
C SER A 232 4.71 -6.06 -15.47
N TYR A 233 5.90 -6.63 -15.37
CA TYR A 233 6.10 -7.88 -14.63
C TYR A 233 7.05 -7.72 -13.46
N TYR A 234 6.93 -8.59 -12.47
CA TYR A 234 7.90 -8.72 -11.38
C TYR A 234 8.42 -10.15 -11.25
N VAL A 235 9.63 -10.27 -10.71
CA VAL A 235 10.29 -11.52 -10.34
C VAL A 235 10.39 -11.58 -8.82
N VAL A 236 10.17 -12.76 -8.24
CA VAL A 236 10.29 -12.99 -6.81
C VAL A 236 11.48 -13.90 -6.55
N ASN A 237 12.33 -13.53 -5.59
CA ASN A 237 13.33 -14.42 -5.00
C ASN A 237 13.04 -14.60 -3.49
N LYS A 238 13.96 -15.23 -2.76
CA LYS A 238 13.75 -15.54 -1.32
C LYS A 238 13.51 -14.31 -0.44
N THR A 239 14.06 -13.16 -0.79
CA THR A 239 14.09 -11.97 0.07
C THR A 239 13.48 -10.72 -0.58
N HIS A 240 13.33 -10.70 -1.90
CA HIS A 240 12.92 -9.51 -2.64
C HIS A 240 11.94 -9.83 -3.77
N VAL A 241 11.18 -8.81 -4.12
CA VAL A 241 10.42 -8.69 -5.35
C VAL A 241 11.08 -7.60 -6.19
N SER A 242 11.32 -7.86 -7.46
CA SER A 242 11.98 -6.91 -8.36
C SER A 242 11.16 -6.72 -9.63
N GLU A 243 11.06 -5.50 -10.13
CA GLU A 243 10.46 -5.27 -11.44
C GLU A 243 11.29 -5.99 -12.51
N PHE A 244 10.65 -6.68 -13.44
CA PHE A 244 11.32 -7.34 -14.54
C PHE A 244 11.76 -6.29 -15.57
N ARG A 245 13.07 -6.22 -15.80
CA ARG A 245 13.71 -5.40 -16.83
C ARG A 245 14.65 -6.27 -17.66
N LEU A 246 14.80 -5.96 -18.95
CA LEU A 246 15.77 -6.61 -19.81
C LEU A 246 17.21 -6.28 -19.39
N THR A 247 17.42 -5.06 -18.90
CA THR A 247 18.70 -4.58 -18.39
C THR A 247 18.65 -4.41 -16.87
N LYS A 248 19.72 -4.80 -16.18
CA LYS A 248 19.76 -4.78 -14.70
C LYS A 248 20.07 -3.40 -14.11
N THR A 249 20.52 -2.44 -14.92
CA THR A 249 21.05 -1.15 -14.46
C THR A 249 20.04 -0.29 -13.71
N ASP A 250 18.74 -0.51 -13.96
CA ASP A 250 17.65 0.32 -13.43
C ASP A 250 16.56 -0.53 -12.75
N GLN A 251 16.91 -1.75 -12.32
CA GLN A 251 15.94 -2.67 -11.72
C GLN A 251 15.56 -2.23 -10.31
N ILE A 252 14.33 -1.76 -10.14
CA ILE A 252 13.77 -1.47 -8.82
C ILE A 252 13.45 -2.77 -8.09
N SER A 253 13.84 -2.86 -6.83
CA SER A 253 13.62 -4.01 -5.96
C SER A 253 13.09 -3.61 -4.59
N TRP A 254 12.19 -4.41 -4.04
CA TRP A 254 11.57 -4.23 -2.74
C TRP A 254 11.78 -5.49 -1.89
N PRO A 255 12.05 -5.34 -0.58
CA PRO A 255 11.98 -6.46 0.36
C PRO A 255 10.63 -7.17 0.29
N ILE A 256 10.63 -8.49 0.38
CA ILE A 256 9.43 -9.31 0.18
C ILE A 256 8.30 -8.94 1.15
N GLY A 257 8.62 -8.56 2.39
CA GLY A 257 7.64 -8.15 3.41
C GLY A 257 7.02 -6.76 3.21
N ILE A 258 7.55 -5.95 2.27
CA ILE A 258 6.90 -4.71 1.81
C ILE A 258 5.82 -5.02 0.77
N VAL A 259 6.01 -6.09 -0.01
CA VAL A 259 5.09 -6.46 -1.10
C VAL A 259 4.03 -7.44 -0.62
N PHE A 260 4.43 -8.54 0.04
CA PHE A 260 3.54 -9.65 0.35
C PHE A 260 3.23 -9.82 1.84
N PRO A 261 2.05 -10.42 2.18
CA PRO A 261 0.95 -10.72 1.26
C PRO A 261 0.28 -9.44 0.72
N LEU A 262 -0.29 -9.52 -0.49
CA LEU A 262 -1.00 -8.38 -1.06
C LEU A 262 -2.27 -8.06 -0.25
N HIS A 263 -2.65 -6.79 -0.21
CA HIS A 263 -3.86 -6.31 0.44
C HIS A 263 -4.71 -5.49 -0.53
N PHE A 264 -6.02 -5.47 -0.33
CA PHE A 264 -6.93 -4.65 -1.10
C PHE A 264 -6.76 -3.17 -0.74
N ARG A 265 -6.66 -2.32 -1.76
CA ARG A 265 -6.72 -0.86 -1.65
C ARG A 265 -7.81 -0.28 -2.55
N PRO A 266 -8.36 0.89 -2.19
CA PRO A 266 -9.35 1.58 -2.99
C PRO A 266 -8.72 2.14 -4.29
N PHE A 267 -9.44 2.03 -5.40
CA PHE A 267 -9.15 2.79 -6.61
C PHE A 267 -10.46 3.13 -7.32
N GLY A 268 -10.94 4.34 -7.05
CA GLY A 268 -12.33 4.72 -7.29
C GLY A 268 -13.29 3.77 -6.54
N PRO A 269 -14.41 3.38 -7.15
CA PRO A 269 -15.43 2.56 -6.48
C PRO A 269 -15.06 1.07 -6.34
N GLY A 270 -13.81 0.66 -6.65
CA GLY A 270 -13.37 -0.73 -6.66
C GLY A 270 -12.22 -1.01 -5.70
N TRP A 271 -12.15 -2.27 -5.24
CA TRP A 271 -11.05 -2.80 -4.45
C TRP A 271 -10.08 -3.56 -5.36
N TYR A 272 -8.79 -3.22 -5.28
CA TYR A 272 -7.76 -3.85 -6.11
C TYR A 272 -6.56 -4.31 -5.28
N PRO A 273 -5.88 -5.40 -5.68
CA PRO A 273 -4.65 -5.82 -5.02
C PRO A 273 -3.57 -4.74 -5.07
N ALA A 274 -2.91 -4.51 -3.94
CA ALA A 274 -1.79 -3.59 -3.78
C ALA A 274 -0.70 -4.24 -2.90
N PRO A 275 0.55 -3.73 -2.94
CA PRO A 275 1.59 -4.12 -1.99
C PRO A 275 1.12 -3.98 -0.54
N ARG A 276 1.61 -4.88 0.33
CA ARG A 276 1.34 -4.85 1.78
C ARG A 276 1.59 -3.48 2.40
N ASP A 277 2.71 -2.87 2.06
CA ASP A 277 3.10 -1.55 2.52
C ASP A 277 3.22 -0.59 1.31
N PRO A 278 2.12 0.05 0.90
CA PRO A 278 2.10 0.93 -0.27
C PRO A 278 3.02 2.14 -0.09
N LEU A 279 3.14 2.67 1.13
CA LEU A 279 4.00 3.82 1.42
C LEU A 279 5.47 3.47 1.19
N ARG A 280 5.99 2.42 1.85
CA ARG A 280 7.39 2.01 1.64
C ARG A 280 7.64 1.54 0.21
N PHE A 281 6.66 0.92 -0.43
CA PHE A 281 6.76 0.56 -1.84
C PHE A 281 6.96 1.78 -2.74
N LEU A 282 6.16 2.83 -2.55
CA LEU A 282 6.22 4.08 -3.31
C LEU A 282 7.48 4.90 -2.98
N ARG A 283 7.95 4.90 -1.72
CA ARG A 283 9.20 5.56 -1.31
C ARG A 283 10.41 5.09 -2.12
N THR A 284 10.49 3.80 -2.45
CA THR A 284 11.59 3.28 -3.29
C THR A 284 11.59 3.89 -4.70
N ILE A 285 10.40 4.25 -5.23
CA ILE A 285 10.25 4.80 -6.59
C ILE A 285 10.39 6.32 -6.60
N TYR A 286 9.75 7.00 -5.64
CA TYR A 286 9.58 8.45 -5.66
C TYR A 286 10.48 9.20 -4.67
N GLY A 287 11.10 8.49 -3.72
CA GLY A 287 11.79 9.07 -2.57
C GLY A 287 10.82 9.51 -1.47
N ASP A 288 11.34 10.21 -0.47
CA ASP A 288 10.62 10.84 0.66
C ASP A 288 10.27 12.32 0.38
N GLY A 289 10.37 12.74 -0.88
CA GLY A 289 10.26 14.15 -1.25
C GLY A 289 8.85 14.71 -1.11
N ILE A 290 8.77 15.97 -0.64
CA ILE A 290 7.54 16.78 -0.55
C ILE A 290 6.94 17.18 -1.92
N PHE A 291 7.48 16.63 -3.02
CA PHE A 291 7.24 17.12 -4.38
C PHE A 291 6.41 16.14 -5.20
N CYS A 292 5.34 16.67 -5.77
CA CYS A 292 4.54 16.02 -6.79
C CYS A 292 5.20 16.25 -8.15
N LYS A 293 5.20 15.21 -8.99
CA LYS A 293 5.81 15.24 -10.32
C LYS A 293 4.71 15.11 -11.37
N SER A 294 4.67 16.01 -12.35
CA SER A 294 3.81 15.84 -13.52
C SER A 294 4.23 14.61 -14.33
N ARG A 295 3.36 14.14 -15.23
CA ARG A 295 3.66 12.99 -16.07
C ARG A 295 4.91 13.20 -16.94
N PRO A 296 5.86 12.25 -16.95
CA PRO A 296 7.04 12.30 -17.81
C PRO A 296 6.73 11.85 -19.25
N TRP A 297 5.56 11.25 -19.47
CA TRP A 297 5.17 10.65 -20.73
C TRP A 297 3.69 10.92 -20.99
N SER A 298 3.34 11.19 -22.24
CA SER A 298 1.95 11.25 -22.69
C SER A 298 1.65 9.95 -23.42
N HIS A 299 0.94 9.03 -22.79
CA HIS A 299 0.62 7.72 -23.39
C HIS A 299 -0.34 7.82 -24.57
N ALA A 300 -1.19 8.85 -24.59
CA ALA A 300 -2.07 9.16 -25.70
C ALA A 300 -1.33 9.49 -27.01
N LEU A 301 -0.15 10.13 -26.90
CA LEU A 301 0.68 10.52 -28.05
C LEU A 301 1.98 9.72 -28.16
N GLU A 302 2.22 8.82 -27.20
CA GLU A 302 3.41 8.01 -27.05
C GLU A 302 4.73 8.79 -27.23
N ARG A 303 4.85 9.90 -26.47
CA ARG A 303 6.01 10.80 -26.48
C ARG A 303 6.37 11.30 -25.08
N PRO A 304 7.64 11.64 -24.83
CA PRO A 304 8.06 12.23 -23.57
C PRO A 304 7.45 13.62 -23.38
N MET A 305 7.28 14.00 -22.11
CA MET A 305 6.85 15.32 -21.66
C MET A 305 7.89 15.91 -20.72
N THR A 306 7.96 17.24 -20.69
CA THR A 306 8.75 17.94 -19.67
C THR A 306 8.13 17.68 -18.30
N VAL A 307 8.91 17.08 -17.40
CA VAL A 307 8.49 16.87 -16.01
C VAL A 307 8.60 18.18 -15.26
N ILE A 308 7.46 18.66 -14.75
CA ILE A 308 7.39 19.77 -13.81
C ILE A 308 7.21 19.19 -12.42
N THR A 309 7.92 19.77 -11.45
CA THR A 309 7.82 19.40 -10.04
C THR A 309 7.25 20.57 -9.27
N THR A 310 6.34 20.29 -8.34
CA THR A 310 5.80 21.27 -7.39
C THR A 310 5.66 20.63 -6.02
N ARG A 311 5.59 21.43 -4.95
CA ARG A 311 5.26 20.88 -3.63
C ARG A 311 3.85 20.29 -3.70
N CYS A 312 3.64 19.05 -3.26
CA CYS A 312 2.31 18.44 -3.30
C CYS A 312 1.28 19.27 -2.52
N HIS A 313 1.69 19.91 -1.43
CA HIS A 313 0.86 20.84 -0.68
C HIS A 313 0.29 21.98 -1.56
N SER A 314 0.96 22.42 -2.63
CA SER A 314 0.40 23.48 -3.49
C SER A 314 -0.80 23.01 -4.30
N LEU A 315 -1.03 21.70 -4.41
CA LEU A 315 -2.12 21.11 -5.19
C LEU A 315 -3.39 20.87 -4.36
N VAL A 316 -3.33 21.07 -3.03
CA VAL A 316 -4.44 20.80 -2.10
C VAL A 316 -5.64 21.73 -2.30
N TYR A 317 -5.40 22.92 -2.85
CA TYR A 317 -6.45 23.86 -3.24
C TYR A 317 -7.21 23.45 -4.51
N ARG A 318 -6.65 22.49 -5.26
CA ARG A 318 -7.20 22.04 -6.54
C ARG A 318 -7.79 20.63 -6.45
N TYR A 319 -7.15 19.76 -5.66
CA TYR A 319 -7.44 18.34 -5.63
C TYR A 319 -7.44 17.83 -4.20
N PRO A 320 -8.38 16.94 -3.84
CA PRO A 320 -8.38 16.31 -2.53
C PRO A 320 -7.21 15.34 -2.37
N PHE A 321 -6.74 15.21 -1.14
CA PHE A 321 -5.69 14.26 -0.76
C PHE A 321 -6.16 13.32 0.35
N VAL A 322 -5.50 12.17 0.47
CA VAL A 322 -5.82 11.16 1.48
C VAL A 322 -5.07 11.47 2.77
N PHE A 323 -5.83 11.73 3.82
CA PHE A 323 -5.36 11.79 5.19
C PHE A 323 -5.43 10.41 5.83
N HIS A 324 -4.33 10.01 6.47
CA HIS A 324 -4.22 8.73 7.14
C HIS A 324 -4.35 8.92 8.65
N ASP A 325 -5.05 8.01 9.32
CA ASP A 325 -5.28 8.06 10.76
C ASP A 325 -5.53 6.67 11.32
N VAL A 326 -5.66 6.57 12.63
CA VAL A 326 -6.07 5.38 13.34
C VAL A 326 -7.58 5.18 13.21
N CYS A 327 -8.07 3.98 12.86
CA CYS A 327 -9.52 3.70 12.85
C CYS A 327 -10.07 3.43 14.26
N ASP A 328 -9.34 2.66 15.05
CA ASP A 328 -9.67 2.27 16.43
C ASP A 328 -8.39 2.34 17.29
N GLU A 329 -8.46 2.72 18.57
CA GLU A 329 -7.29 2.83 19.44
C GLU A 329 -6.46 1.53 19.45
N TYR A 330 -5.24 1.61 18.92
CA TYR A 330 -4.30 0.49 18.86
C TYR A 330 -3.59 0.29 20.18
N VAL A 331 -4.25 -0.33 21.14
CA VAL A 331 -3.54 -0.75 22.34
C VAL A 331 -2.67 -1.97 21.97
N GLY A 332 -1.36 -1.78 21.87
CA GLY A 332 -0.35 -2.86 21.81
C GLY A 332 -0.01 -3.49 20.46
N VAL A 333 -0.22 -2.82 19.33
CA VAL A 333 0.20 -3.36 18.00
C VAL A 333 1.69 -3.09 17.76
N ALA A 334 2.46 -4.12 17.39
CA ALA A 334 3.89 -3.97 17.16
C ALA A 334 4.20 -3.28 15.83
N LYS A 335 5.39 -2.67 15.75
CA LYS A 335 5.89 -2.05 14.51
C LYS A 335 6.00 -3.09 13.40
N GLY A 336 5.51 -2.75 12.21
CA GLY A 336 5.53 -3.66 11.05
C GLY A 336 4.38 -4.66 11.01
N ASP A 337 3.49 -4.68 11.99
CA ASP A 337 2.22 -5.41 11.92
C ASP A 337 1.16 -4.62 11.13
N MET A 338 0.13 -5.33 10.69
CA MET A 338 -1.02 -4.74 10.01
C MET A 338 -2.07 -4.31 11.03
N ALA A 339 -2.76 -3.22 10.78
CA ALA A 339 -3.84 -2.70 11.61
C ALA A 339 -4.89 -1.98 10.75
N LEU A 340 -6.03 -1.60 11.34
CA LEU A 340 -7.09 -0.88 10.62
C LEU A 340 -6.83 0.62 10.55
N SER A 341 -6.21 1.08 9.46
CA SER A 341 -5.99 2.49 9.21
C SER A 341 -7.27 3.13 8.68
N MET A 342 -7.66 4.26 9.26
CA MET A 342 -8.65 5.16 8.67
C MET A 342 -7.97 5.95 7.54
N GLU A 343 -8.55 5.92 6.36
CA GLU A 343 -8.17 6.81 5.27
C GLU A 343 -9.35 7.74 4.95
N ARG A 344 -9.12 9.06 4.95
CA ARG A 344 -10.11 10.09 4.64
C ARG A 344 -9.66 10.88 3.43
N LEU A 345 -10.49 10.95 2.39
CA LEU A 345 -10.25 11.87 1.28
C LEU A 345 -10.71 13.26 1.72
N VAL A 346 -9.79 14.20 1.83
CA VAL A 346 -10.06 15.55 2.36
C VAL A 346 -9.87 16.61 1.29
N ASN A 347 -10.85 17.51 1.17
CA ASN A 347 -10.61 18.83 0.58
C ASN A 347 -10.00 19.72 1.68
N LEU A 348 -9.28 20.77 1.27
CA LEU A 348 -8.57 21.75 2.10
C LEU A 348 -8.83 21.73 3.63
N PRO A 349 -7.76 21.75 4.45
CA PRO A 349 -7.83 22.38 5.76
C PRO A 349 -7.87 23.90 5.58
N GLU A 350 -8.93 24.55 6.05
CA GLU A 350 -8.65 25.70 6.91
C GLU A 350 -8.43 25.10 8.29
N PHE A 351 -7.17 24.89 8.66
CA PHE A 351 -6.84 24.33 9.97
C PHE A 351 -7.57 25.16 11.04
N PRO A 352 -8.38 24.54 11.93
CA PRO A 352 -8.35 23.13 12.30
C PRO A 352 -9.38 22.21 11.61
N GLU A 353 -10.22 22.71 10.71
CA GLU A 353 -11.32 21.94 10.11
C GLU A 353 -11.02 21.54 8.66
N PHE A 354 -10.83 20.24 8.44
CA PHE A 354 -10.85 19.64 7.10
C PHE A 354 -12.26 19.15 6.79
N SER A 355 -12.78 19.42 5.59
CA SER A 355 -14.00 18.75 5.13
C SER A 355 -13.65 17.40 4.50
N ALA A 356 -14.01 16.30 5.17
CA ALA A 356 -13.88 14.97 4.61
C ALA A 356 -14.94 14.76 3.52
N VAL A 357 -14.49 14.40 2.31
CA VAL A 357 -15.35 13.99 1.19
C VAL A 357 -15.94 12.61 1.48
N HIS A 358 -15.09 11.69 1.91
CA HIS A 358 -15.45 10.39 2.48
C HIS A 358 -14.31 9.84 3.33
N GLY A 359 -14.58 8.79 4.10
CA GLY A 359 -13.56 8.02 4.80
C GLY A 359 -14.02 6.60 5.11
N PHE A 360 -13.06 5.71 5.27
CA PHE A 360 -13.28 4.30 5.60
C PHE A 360 -12.02 3.69 6.21
N CYS A 361 -12.18 2.55 6.87
CA CYS A 361 -11.06 1.82 7.44
C CYS A 361 -10.61 0.70 6.51
N LEU A 362 -9.29 0.50 6.45
CA LEU A 362 -8.67 -0.57 5.67
C LEU A 362 -7.41 -1.10 6.35
N ALA A 363 -6.97 -2.30 5.98
CA ALA A 363 -5.74 -2.87 6.50
C ALA A 363 -4.51 -2.16 5.94
N ALA A 364 -3.68 -1.59 6.81
CA ALA A 364 -2.38 -1.02 6.46
C ALA A 364 -1.35 -1.32 7.57
N PRO A 365 -0.04 -1.25 7.29
CA PRO A 365 0.96 -1.26 8.36
C PRO A 365 0.67 -0.18 9.39
N VAL A 366 0.90 -0.46 10.68
CA VAL A 366 0.66 0.51 11.77
C VAL A 366 1.32 1.84 11.48
N GLU A 367 2.53 1.85 10.93
CA GLU A 367 3.25 3.08 10.61
C GLU A 367 2.51 3.94 9.58
N ASN A 368 1.77 3.34 8.65
CA ASN A 368 1.05 4.06 7.61
C ASN A 368 -0.17 4.83 8.15
N THR A 369 -0.61 4.56 9.36
CA THR A 369 -1.64 5.36 10.07
C THR A 369 -1.14 6.77 10.38
N ARG A 370 0.18 6.96 10.35
CA ARG A 370 0.87 8.24 10.50
C ARG A 370 1.45 8.76 9.20
N ALA A 371 1.10 8.16 8.06
CA ALA A 371 1.58 8.62 6.77
C ALA A 371 1.18 10.07 6.53
N GLU A 372 2.14 10.84 6.01
CA GLU A 372 1.93 12.22 5.60
C GLU A 372 0.94 12.27 4.45
N THR A 373 0.04 13.26 4.50
CA THR A 373 -1.03 13.41 3.51
C THR A 373 -0.48 13.72 2.11
N TYR A 374 0.61 14.49 2.07
CA TYR A 374 1.09 15.11 0.83
C TYR A 374 2.38 14.51 0.28
N PHE A 375 3.04 13.62 1.01
CA PHE A 375 4.30 13.03 0.55
C PHE A 375 4.56 11.70 1.23
N TYR A 376 5.58 11.00 0.74
CA TYR A 376 5.89 9.65 1.17
C TYR A 376 6.75 9.64 2.44
N ASP A 377 6.23 10.19 3.53
CA ASP A 377 6.87 10.14 4.84
C ASP A 377 5.86 9.94 5.98
N TYR A 378 6.34 10.03 7.22
CA TYR A 378 5.53 9.92 8.43
C TYR A 378 5.47 11.25 9.18
N ARG A 379 4.32 11.55 9.78
CA ARG A 379 4.14 12.72 10.66
C ARG A 379 5.03 12.60 11.90
N ASN A 380 5.67 13.71 12.29
CA ASN A 380 6.40 13.82 13.54
C ASN A 380 5.44 13.94 14.73
N GLU A 381 5.79 13.32 15.87
CA GLU A 381 5.06 13.44 17.14
C GLU A 381 5.28 14.81 17.82
#